data_AF-A0A1E3H339-F1
#
_entry.id   AF-A0A1E3H339-F1
#
_cell.length_a   1.000
_cell.length_b   1.000
_cell.length_c   1.000
_cell.angle_alpha   90.00
_cell.angle_beta   90.00
_cell.angle_gamma   90.00
#
_symmetry.space_group_name_H-M   'P 1'
#
loop_
_entity.id
_entity.type
_entity.pdbx_description
1 polymer ?
#
loop_
_entity_poly.entity_id
_entity_poly.type
_entity_poly.pdbx_seq_one_letter_code
_entity_poly.pdbx_strand_id
1 'polypeptide(L)'
;MTIHLKTPAGRENHDSAEAAYRGLSASGGGPSYLAIPGGKIADVRAELDALAAQLAENVAATRERRPIEAVAPAGGAGDLVRRIGLAMQLEYVGRREGAAAPAFYTGFTTDKAMEVPARDALDIRVMLTRNQLSSLAEALRPIVEEGEAPRADSDPLAFFRRIQELSARANNDMRQIGETTELGSLLGEYLEDLPYRSEILNLTQADWARFNRARQRDLIYQLKSKLALYRDIHATPEKWIKLDPRAVDGEDVTTIPLYRLP
;
A
#
# COMPACT_ATOMS: atom_id res chain seq x y z
N MET A 1 -0.36 -8.25 -21.19
CA MET A 1 0.81 -7.47 -20.72
C MET A 1 1.58 -6.99 -21.93
N THR A 2 2.02 -5.74 -21.93
CA THR A 2 2.80 -5.13 -23.02
C THR A 2 4.11 -4.56 -22.47
N ILE A 3 5.23 -5.01 -23.03
CA ILE A 3 6.56 -4.45 -22.75
C ILE A 3 6.92 -3.50 -23.88
N HIS A 4 7.16 -2.23 -23.57
CA HIS A 4 7.49 -1.20 -24.53
C HIS A 4 8.95 -0.77 -24.38
N LEU A 5 9.76 -1.09 -25.38
CA LEU A 5 11.14 -0.65 -25.48
C LEU A 5 11.19 0.77 -26.04
N LYS A 6 11.46 1.76 -25.19
CA LYS A 6 11.57 3.17 -25.59
C LYS A 6 12.94 3.48 -26.18
N THR A 7 13.22 2.88 -27.35
CA THR A 7 14.49 3.06 -28.06
C THR A 7 14.65 4.49 -28.58
N PRO A 8 15.87 5.02 -28.74
CA PRO A 8 16.07 6.37 -29.28
C PRO A 8 15.44 6.60 -30.65
N ALA A 9 15.35 5.57 -31.49
CA ALA A 9 14.76 5.63 -32.82
C ALA A 9 13.24 5.89 -32.80
N GLY A 10 12.55 5.49 -31.73
CA GLY A 10 11.10 5.63 -31.58
C GLY A 10 10.66 6.91 -30.87
N ARG A 11 11.58 7.86 -30.59
CA ARG A 11 11.33 9.01 -29.71
C ARG A 11 10.10 9.83 -30.09
N GLU A 12 9.83 10.00 -31.38
CA GLU A 12 8.69 10.78 -31.89
C GLU A 12 7.34 10.07 -31.68
N ASN A 13 7.36 8.74 -31.48
CA ASN A 13 6.16 7.91 -31.39
C ASN A 13 5.94 7.32 -30.00
N HIS A 14 6.84 7.55 -29.03
CA HIS A 14 6.73 6.93 -27.71
C HIS A 14 5.41 7.26 -27.00
N ASP A 15 4.95 8.49 -27.07
CA ASP A 15 3.76 8.93 -26.34
C ASP A 15 2.48 8.36 -26.95
N SER A 16 2.38 8.36 -28.29
CA SER A 16 1.25 7.76 -29.00
C SER A 16 1.21 6.24 -28.86
N ALA A 17 2.38 5.58 -28.95
CA ALA A 17 2.51 4.15 -28.73
C ALA A 17 2.16 3.76 -27.28
N GLU A 18 2.61 4.53 -26.28
CA GLU A 18 2.27 4.30 -24.88
C GLU A 18 0.76 4.40 -24.64
N ALA A 19 0.09 5.43 -25.16
CA ALA A 19 -1.36 5.56 -25.04
C ALA A 19 -2.09 4.36 -25.64
N ALA A 20 -1.69 3.93 -26.85
CA ALA A 20 -2.26 2.76 -27.50
C ALA A 20 -2.00 1.45 -26.71
N TYR A 21 -0.78 1.25 -26.24
CA TYR A 21 -0.41 0.07 -25.47
C TYR A 21 -1.12 -0.01 -24.13
N ARG A 22 -1.30 1.11 -23.42
CA ARG A 22 -2.10 1.17 -22.18
C ARG A 22 -3.56 0.81 -22.46
N GLY A 23 -4.14 1.35 -23.54
CA GLY A 23 -5.52 1.02 -23.94
C GLY A 23 -5.70 -0.46 -24.26
N LEU A 24 -4.82 -1.04 -25.08
CA LEU A 24 -4.91 -2.46 -25.50
C LEU A 24 -4.59 -3.45 -24.37
N SER A 25 -3.79 -3.04 -23.39
CA SER A 25 -3.41 -3.88 -22.24
C SER A 25 -4.29 -3.67 -21.02
N ALA A 26 -5.31 -2.82 -21.10
CA ALA A 26 -6.26 -2.60 -20.01
C ALA A 26 -7.12 -3.83 -19.77
N SER A 27 -7.19 -4.25 -18.52
CA SER A 27 -8.13 -5.25 -18.02
C SER A 27 -8.78 -4.71 -16.73
N GLY A 28 -9.69 -5.47 -16.10
CA GLY A 28 -10.44 -5.04 -14.90
C GLY A 28 -9.62 -4.55 -13.69
N GLY A 29 -8.28 -4.62 -13.74
CA GLY A 29 -7.35 -4.04 -12.75
C GLY A 29 -6.42 -2.95 -13.30
N GLY A 30 -6.71 -2.37 -14.46
CA GLY A 30 -5.91 -1.31 -15.09
C GLY A 30 -5.01 -1.77 -16.25
N PRO A 31 -4.23 -0.85 -16.84
CA PRO A 31 -3.33 -1.14 -17.95
C PRO A 31 -2.14 -2.01 -17.52
N SER A 32 -1.92 -3.12 -18.22
CA SER A 32 -0.77 -4.00 -18.03
C SER A 32 0.41 -3.58 -18.92
N TYR A 33 1.00 -2.43 -18.63
CA TYR A 33 2.04 -1.79 -19.44
C TYR A 33 3.33 -1.57 -18.65
N LEU A 34 4.47 -1.96 -19.25
CA LEU A 34 5.82 -1.73 -18.73
C LEU A 34 6.66 -0.99 -19.78
N ALA A 35 7.27 0.12 -19.40
CA ALA A 35 8.19 0.87 -20.26
C ALA A 35 9.65 0.62 -19.85
N ILE A 36 10.50 0.27 -20.81
CA ILE A 36 11.95 0.10 -20.60
C ILE A 36 12.67 1.26 -21.32
N PRO A 37 13.23 2.23 -20.57
CA PRO A 37 13.91 3.39 -21.15
C PRO A 37 15.15 2.99 -21.95
N GLY A 38 15.40 3.66 -23.07
CA GLY A 38 16.67 3.59 -23.80
C GLY A 38 16.93 2.29 -24.57
N GLY A 39 16.12 1.26 -24.38
CA GLY A 39 16.20 0.01 -25.14
C GLY A 39 17.53 -0.74 -24.99
N LYS A 40 18.26 -0.53 -23.88
CA LYS A 40 19.53 -1.22 -23.64
C LYS A 40 19.23 -2.69 -23.31
N ILE A 41 19.97 -3.61 -23.94
CA ILE A 41 19.80 -5.06 -23.73
C ILE A 41 20.00 -5.45 -22.26
N ALA A 42 20.89 -4.76 -21.54
CA ALA A 42 21.12 -5.00 -20.11
C ALA A 42 19.87 -4.68 -19.27
N ASP A 43 19.24 -3.53 -19.51
CA ASP A 43 18.02 -3.11 -18.79
C ASP A 43 16.85 -4.04 -19.12
N VAL A 44 16.73 -4.45 -20.39
CA VAL A 44 15.73 -5.44 -20.82
C VAL A 44 15.93 -6.78 -20.13
N ARG A 45 17.18 -7.26 -20.03
CA ARG A 45 17.50 -8.52 -19.35
C ARG A 45 17.16 -8.44 -17.87
N ALA A 46 17.56 -7.37 -17.18
CA ALA A 46 17.29 -7.19 -15.75
C ALA A 46 15.77 -7.21 -15.47
N GLU A 47 14.98 -6.51 -16.28
CA GLU A 47 13.52 -6.52 -16.16
C GLU A 47 12.93 -7.91 -16.45
N LEU A 48 13.37 -8.58 -17.52
CA LEU A 48 12.89 -9.94 -17.85
C LEU A 48 13.24 -10.96 -16.76
N ASP A 49 14.44 -10.88 -16.18
CA ASP A 49 14.87 -11.78 -15.09
C ASP A 49 14.01 -11.54 -13.83
N ALA A 50 13.73 -10.27 -13.49
CA ALA A 50 12.84 -9.91 -12.39
C ALA A 50 11.40 -10.41 -12.63
N LEU A 51 10.87 -10.21 -13.85
CA LEU A 51 9.56 -10.71 -14.26
C LEU A 51 9.49 -12.25 -14.14
N ALA A 52 10.52 -12.96 -14.58
CA ALA A 52 10.59 -14.42 -14.52
C ALA A 52 10.65 -14.93 -13.07
N ALA A 53 11.46 -14.30 -12.22
CA ALA A 53 11.55 -14.62 -10.80
C ALA A 53 10.20 -14.43 -10.10
N GLN A 54 9.53 -13.29 -10.32
CA GLN A 54 8.23 -13.01 -9.72
C GLN A 54 7.15 -13.98 -10.21
N LEU A 55 7.16 -14.35 -11.49
CA LEU A 55 6.22 -15.34 -12.04
C LEU A 55 6.43 -16.71 -11.37
N ALA A 56 7.69 -17.14 -11.20
CA ALA A 56 8.00 -18.38 -10.51
C ALA A 56 7.50 -18.36 -9.05
N GLU A 57 7.68 -17.23 -8.35
CA GLU A 57 7.15 -17.05 -6.99
C GLU A 57 5.62 -17.11 -6.94
N ASN A 58 4.93 -16.44 -7.87
CA ASN A 58 3.47 -16.46 -7.96
C ASN A 58 2.93 -17.88 -8.20
N VAL A 59 3.62 -18.67 -9.05
CA VAL A 59 3.29 -20.08 -9.29
C VAL A 59 3.53 -20.92 -8.04
N ALA A 60 4.64 -20.69 -7.33
CA ALA A 60 4.93 -21.37 -6.07
C ALA A 60 3.87 -21.06 -5.01
N ALA A 61 3.53 -19.78 -4.81
CA ALA A 61 2.47 -19.33 -3.91
C ALA A 61 1.13 -20.00 -4.26
N THR A 62 0.77 -20.03 -5.55
CA THR A 62 -0.47 -20.70 -6.00
C THR A 62 -0.46 -22.21 -5.70
N ARG A 63 0.67 -22.90 -5.91
CA ARG A 63 0.81 -24.33 -5.58
C ARG A 63 0.70 -24.59 -4.07
N GLU A 64 1.27 -23.70 -3.27
CA GLU A 64 1.22 -23.73 -1.81
C GLU A 64 -0.13 -23.27 -1.24
N ARG A 65 -1.06 -22.85 -2.10
CA ARG A 65 -2.34 -22.22 -1.71
C ARG A 65 -2.15 -20.97 -0.84
N ARG A 66 -1.02 -20.30 -1.00
CA ARG A 66 -0.75 -19.01 -0.39
C ARG A 66 -1.30 -17.90 -1.30
N PRO A 67 -2.08 -16.94 -0.78
CA PRO A 67 -2.53 -15.82 -1.58
C PRO A 67 -1.33 -14.99 -2.06
N ILE A 68 -1.36 -14.59 -3.32
CA ILE A 68 -0.47 -13.55 -3.83
C ILE A 68 -0.99 -12.23 -3.25
N GLU A 69 -0.13 -11.45 -2.58
CA GLU A 69 -0.56 -10.19 -2.00
C GLU A 69 -0.97 -9.19 -3.10
N ALA A 70 -2.06 -8.46 -2.84
CA ALA A 70 -2.50 -7.39 -3.71
C ALA A 70 -1.47 -6.26 -3.70
N VAL A 71 -1.17 -5.74 -4.89
CA VAL A 71 -0.18 -4.68 -5.08
C VAL A 71 -0.87 -3.48 -5.71
N ALA A 72 -0.51 -2.27 -5.29
CA ALA A 72 -1.04 -1.04 -5.84
C ALA A 72 -0.87 -1.01 -7.37
N PRO A 73 -1.82 -0.42 -8.14
CA PRO A 73 -1.79 -0.39 -9.60
C PRO A 73 -0.61 0.40 -10.18
N ALA A 74 0.07 1.23 -9.38
CA ALA A 74 1.10 2.18 -9.81
C ALA A 74 2.56 1.71 -9.62
N GLY A 75 2.78 0.42 -9.38
CA GLY A 75 4.12 -0.15 -9.17
C GLY A 75 4.89 -0.54 -10.46
N GLY A 76 6.18 -0.87 -10.30
CA GLY A 76 7.11 -1.28 -11.37
C GLY A 76 6.80 -2.67 -11.99
N ALA A 77 7.75 -3.24 -12.72
CA ALA A 77 7.56 -4.51 -13.45
C ALA A 77 7.12 -5.68 -12.54
N GLY A 78 7.74 -5.81 -11.36
CA GLY A 78 7.40 -6.86 -10.39
C GLY A 78 5.98 -6.72 -9.85
N ASP A 79 5.53 -5.51 -9.57
CA ASP A 79 4.19 -5.21 -9.08
C ASP A 79 3.13 -5.57 -10.13
N LEU A 80 3.40 -5.23 -11.39
CA LEU A 80 2.53 -5.62 -12.50
C LEU A 80 2.39 -7.14 -12.61
N VAL A 81 3.48 -7.90 -12.49
CA VAL A 81 3.43 -9.37 -12.52
C VAL A 81 2.71 -9.95 -11.31
N ARG A 82 2.88 -9.37 -10.12
CA ARG A 82 2.10 -9.76 -8.93
C ARG A 82 0.61 -9.52 -9.14
N ARG A 83 0.20 -8.36 -9.68
CA ARG A 83 -1.22 -8.08 -9.99
C ARG A 83 -1.81 -9.08 -10.98
N ILE A 84 -1.09 -9.34 -12.08
CA ILE A 84 -1.51 -10.34 -13.08
C ILE A 84 -1.56 -11.72 -12.44
N GLY A 85 -0.55 -12.09 -11.65
CA GLY A 85 -0.47 -13.36 -10.94
C GLY A 85 -1.64 -13.57 -9.98
N LEU A 86 -1.98 -12.54 -9.20
CA LEU A 86 -3.15 -12.55 -8.32
C LEU A 86 -4.45 -12.73 -9.11
N ALA A 87 -4.66 -11.97 -10.18
CA ALA A 87 -5.84 -12.12 -11.03
C ALA A 87 -5.95 -13.55 -11.60
N MET A 88 -4.84 -14.12 -12.09
CA MET A 88 -4.78 -15.50 -12.57
C MET A 88 -5.05 -16.53 -11.47
N GLN A 89 -4.52 -16.31 -10.26
CA GLN A 89 -4.74 -17.16 -9.11
C GLN A 89 -6.23 -17.16 -8.72
N LEU A 90 -6.84 -15.97 -8.62
CA LEU A 90 -8.26 -15.82 -8.31
C LEU A 90 -9.13 -16.49 -9.36
N GLU A 91 -8.83 -16.31 -10.65
CA GLU A 91 -9.56 -16.95 -11.73
C GLU A 91 -9.41 -18.48 -11.70
N TYR A 92 -8.21 -18.99 -11.45
CA TYR A 92 -7.94 -20.43 -11.33
C TYR A 92 -8.69 -21.06 -10.15
N VAL A 93 -8.62 -20.42 -8.97
CA VAL A 93 -9.32 -20.88 -7.76
C VAL A 93 -10.82 -20.80 -7.98
N GLY A 94 -11.35 -19.68 -8.50
CA GLY A 94 -12.76 -19.51 -8.82
C GLY A 94 -13.28 -20.59 -9.78
N ARG A 95 -12.52 -20.90 -10.84
CA ARG A 95 -12.85 -22.01 -11.76
C ARG A 95 -12.83 -23.38 -11.10
N ARG A 96 -11.87 -23.66 -10.20
CA ARG A 96 -11.79 -24.96 -9.50
C ARG A 96 -12.86 -25.14 -8.44
N GLU A 97 -13.26 -24.06 -7.77
CA GLU A 97 -14.23 -24.10 -6.68
C GLU A 97 -15.66 -23.80 -7.14
N GLY A 98 -15.86 -23.45 -8.41
CA GLY A 98 -17.15 -22.99 -8.92
C GLY A 98 -17.60 -21.67 -8.29
N ALA A 99 -16.66 -20.90 -7.76
CA ALA A 99 -16.91 -19.63 -7.10
C ALA A 99 -16.75 -18.48 -8.10
N ALA A 100 -17.72 -17.56 -8.11
CA ALA A 100 -17.63 -16.29 -8.83
C ALA A 100 -17.46 -15.15 -7.83
N ALA A 101 -16.74 -14.10 -8.23
CA ALA A 101 -16.68 -12.88 -7.43
C ALA A 101 -18.10 -12.32 -7.24
N PRO A 102 -18.49 -11.91 -6.02
CA PRO A 102 -19.78 -11.27 -5.79
C PRO A 102 -19.95 -10.03 -6.66
N ALA A 103 -21.19 -9.73 -7.07
CA ALA A 103 -21.48 -8.47 -7.73
C ALA A 103 -21.29 -7.32 -6.73
N PHE A 104 -20.41 -6.38 -7.06
CA PHE A 104 -20.31 -5.12 -6.33
C PHE A 104 -21.35 -4.13 -6.87
N TYR A 105 -22.06 -3.46 -5.99
CA TYR A 105 -22.96 -2.37 -6.35
C TYR A 105 -22.33 -1.05 -5.94
N THR A 106 -22.30 -0.11 -6.87
CA THR A 106 -21.92 1.28 -6.59
C THR A 106 -23.18 2.11 -6.43
N GLY A 107 -23.25 2.90 -5.36
CA GLY A 107 -24.37 3.79 -5.07
C GLY A 107 -23.90 5.09 -4.45
N PHE A 108 -24.81 6.06 -4.37
CA PHE A 108 -24.56 7.35 -3.72
C PHE A 108 -25.44 7.46 -2.47
N THR A 109 -24.88 8.05 -1.41
CA THR A 109 -25.59 8.33 -0.16
C THR A 109 -25.15 9.68 0.39
N THR A 110 -25.95 10.28 1.25
CA THR A 110 -25.57 11.48 2.01
C THR A 110 -24.69 11.11 3.20
N ASP A 111 -23.75 11.99 3.54
CA ASP A 111 -22.88 11.88 4.72
C ASP A 111 -23.61 12.25 6.02
N LYS A 112 -24.64 13.11 5.92
CA LYS A 112 -25.50 13.53 7.03
C LYS A 112 -26.85 12.84 7.04
N ALA A 113 -27.38 12.61 8.23
CA ALA A 113 -28.73 12.12 8.44
C ALA A 113 -29.74 13.19 8.00
N MET A 114 -30.73 12.81 7.19
CA MET A 114 -31.71 13.76 6.64
C MET A 114 -32.64 14.34 7.72
N GLU A 115 -32.90 13.57 8.77
CA GLU A 115 -33.77 13.94 9.88
C GLU A 115 -33.06 14.87 10.86
N VAL A 116 -31.75 14.69 11.04
CA VAL A 116 -30.89 15.46 11.94
C VAL A 116 -29.58 15.79 11.24
N PRO A 117 -29.49 16.92 10.52
CA PRO A 117 -28.30 17.27 9.72
C PRO A 117 -26.99 17.38 10.51
N ALA A 118 -27.07 17.54 11.84
CA ALA A 118 -25.90 17.55 12.72
C ALA A 118 -25.28 16.17 12.96
N ARG A 119 -25.98 15.08 12.60
CA ARG A 119 -25.55 13.70 12.84
C ARG A 119 -24.98 13.09 11.55
N ASP A 120 -23.85 12.39 11.69
CA ASP A 120 -23.29 11.58 10.60
C ASP A 120 -24.20 10.38 10.31
N ALA A 121 -24.48 10.15 9.02
CA ALA A 121 -25.28 9.02 8.54
C ALA A 121 -24.44 7.73 8.46
N LEU A 122 -23.11 7.83 8.34
CA LEU A 122 -22.21 6.72 8.06
C LEU A 122 -21.04 6.69 9.04
N ASP A 123 -20.68 5.49 9.51
CA ASP A 123 -19.39 5.22 10.17
C ASP A 123 -18.46 4.57 9.14
N ILE A 124 -17.50 5.34 8.64
CA ILE A 124 -16.55 4.85 7.62
C ILE A 124 -15.46 4.03 8.31
N ARG A 125 -15.33 2.77 7.92
CA ARG A 125 -14.36 1.84 8.49
C ARG A 125 -13.54 1.18 7.39
N VAL A 126 -12.27 0.97 7.66
CA VAL A 126 -11.33 0.27 6.78
C VAL A 126 -11.16 -1.15 7.30
N MET A 127 -11.32 -2.12 6.40
CA MET A 127 -11.10 -3.52 6.69
C MET A 127 -9.61 -3.84 6.48
N LEU A 128 -8.98 -4.43 7.49
CA LEU A 128 -7.57 -4.81 7.46
C LEU A 128 -7.41 -6.26 7.89
N THR A 129 -6.50 -6.99 7.26
CA THR A 129 -6.07 -8.31 7.71
C THR A 129 -5.18 -8.20 8.95
N ARG A 130 -5.04 -9.30 9.69
CA ARG A 130 -4.10 -9.38 10.82
C ARG A 130 -2.67 -9.07 10.38
N ASN A 131 -2.26 -9.59 9.23
CA ASN A 131 -0.95 -9.28 8.63
C ASN A 131 -0.78 -7.79 8.37
N GLN A 132 -1.77 -7.14 7.75
CA GLN A 132 -1.73 -5.70 7.46
C GLN A 132 -1.65 -4.86 8.75
N LEU A 133 -2.45 -5.20 9.77
CA LEU A 133 -2.43 -4.47 11.04
C LEU A 133 -1.09 -4.65 11.78
N SER A 134 -0.52 -5.86 11.75
CA SER A 134 0.81 -6.11 12.29
C SER A 134 1.87 -5.30 11.57
N SER A 135 1.90 -5.32 10.24
CA SER A 135 2.82 -4.51 9.45
C SER A 135 2.68 -3.02 9.76
N LEU A 136 1.44 -2.53 9.97
CA LEU A 136 1.21 -1.14 10.38
C LEU A 136 1.83 -0.81 11.74
N ALA A 137 1.64 -1.69 12.72
CA ALA A 137 2.18 -1.51 14.06
C ALA A 137 3.72 -1.57 14.05
N GLU A 138 4.30 -2.50 13.27
CA GLU A 138 5.74 -2.64 13.09
C GLU A 138 6.36 -1.41 12.40
N ALA A 139 5.69 -0.83 11.41
CA ALA A 139 6.12 0.39 10.73
C ALA A 139 6.00 1.64 11.62
N LEU A 140 4.96 1.71 12.47
CA LEU A 140 4.75 2.83 13.39
C LEU A 140 5.69 2.83 14.59
N ARG A 141 6.10 1.66 15.08
CA ARG A 141 6.97 1.53 16.25
C ARG A 141 8.24 2.39 16.17
N PRO A 142 9.08 2.29 15.12
CA PRO A 142 10.32 3.09 15.03
C PRO A 142 10.05 4.60 15.00
N ILE A 143 8.93 5.03 14.39
CA ILE A 143 8.54 6.44 14.31
C ILE A 143 8.20 6.98 15.71
N VAL A 144 7.43 6.21 16.49
CA VAL A 144 7.09 6.57 17.87
C VAL A 144 8.34 6.55 18.76
N GLU A 145 9.17 5.52 18.66
CA GLU A 145 10.40 5.38 19.46
C GLU A 145 11.38 6.53 19.20
N GLU A 146 11.59 6.91 17.94
CA GLU A 146 12.44 8.06 17.58
C GLU A 146 11.80 9.38 18.05
N GLY A 147 10.48 9.52 17.95
CA GLY A 147 9.76 10.70 18.42
C GLY A 147 9.76 10.89 19.95
N GLU A 148 9.88 9.80 20.71
CA GLU A 148 10.01 9.84 22.18
C GLU A 148 11.47 9.95 22.67
N ALA A 149 12.45 9.84 21.77
CA ALA A 149 13.86 9.87 22.15
C ALA A 149 14.23 11.25 22.76
N PRO A 150 15.02 11.32 23.86
CA PRO A 150 15.41 12.59 24.49
C PRO A 150 16.20 13.56 23.59
N ARG A 151 16.66 13.09 22.42
CA ARG A 151 17.39 13.88 21.42
C ARG A 151 16.51 14.36 20.26
N ALA A 152 15.27 13.87 20.15
CA ALA A 152 14.28 14.35 19.19
C ALA A 152 14.05 15.87 19.33
N ASP A 153 14.28 16.39 20.54
CA ASP A 153 14.16 17.81 20.91
C ASP A 153 15.18 18.75 20.25
N SER A 154 16.22 18.23 19.59
CA SER A 154 17.38 19.02 19.15
C SER A 154 17.53 19.22 17.62
N ASP A 155 17.02 18.31 16.78
CA ASP A 155 17.07 18.47 15.32
C ASP A 155 15.85 17.80 14.63
N PRO A 156 14.83 18.59 14.21
CA PRO A 156 13.66 18.08 13.49
C PRO A 156 14.00 17.36 12.17
N LEU A 157 15.11 17.71 11.52
CA LEU A 157 15.54 17.05 10.27
C LEU A 157 16.16 15.68 10.56
N ALA A 158 16.71 15.46 11.76
CA ALA A 158 17.28 14.17 12.13
C ALA A 158 16.22 13.07 12.30
N PHE A 159 15.00 13.44 12.72
CA PHE A 159 13.87 12.52 12.85
C PHE A 159 13.52 11.86 11.51
N PHE A 160 13.25 12.65 10.46
CA PHE A 160 12.91 12.10 9.14
C PHE A 160 14.06 11.30 8.53
N ARG A 161 15.32 11.76 8.66
CA ARG A 161 16.48 10.98 8.18
C ARG A 161 16.59 9.60 8.85
N ARG A 162 16.28 9.50 10.14
CA ARG A 162 16.30 8.20 10.83
C ARG A 162 15.15 7.30 10.44
N ILE A 163 13.95 7.85 10.27
CA ILE A 163 12.82 7.06 9.74
C ILE A 163 13.16 6.54 8.35
N GLN A 164 13.75 7.37 7.49
CA GLN A 164 14.22 6.97 6.16
C GLN A 164 15.22 5.81 6.23
N GLU A 165 16.23 5.90 7.09
CA GLU A 165 17.22 4.84 7.30
C GLU A 165 16.59 3.54 7.81
N LEU A 166 15.57 3.61 8.66
CA LEU A 166 14.87 2.45 9.19
C LEU A 166 13.97 1.80 8.13
N SER A 167 13.22 2.59 7.36
CA SER A 167 12.37 2.10 6.27
C SER A 167 13.17 1.47 5.13
N ALA A 168 14.31 2.06 4.76
CA ALA A 168 15.19 1.50 3.73
C ALA A 168 15.76 0.12 4.12
N ARG A 169 15.99 -0.12 5.43
CA ARG A 169 16.44 -1.42 5.95
C ARG A 169 15.31 -2.45 6.03
N ALA A 170 14.08 -2.00 6.28
CA ALA A 170 12.93 -2.89 6.47
C ALA A 170 12.36 -3.40 5.13
N ASN A 171 12.28 -2.54 4.11
CA ASN A 171 11.53 -2.86 2.89
C ASN A 171 12.40 -3.33 1.71
N ASN A 172 13.74 -3.36 1.83
CA ASN A 172 14.67 -3.52 0.69
C ASN A 172 14.36 -2.58 -0.49
N ASP A 173 13.53 -1.56 -0.29
CA ASP A 173 13.01 -0.71 -1.34
C ASP A 173 13.82 0.58 -1.32
N MET A 174 14.73 0.70 -2.27
CA MET A 174 15.61 1.85 -2.46
C MET A 174 14.87 2.97 -3.21
N ARG A 175 13.61 3.27 -2.84
CA ARG A 175 12.94 4.48 -3.35
C ARG A 175 13.73 5.69 -2.83
N GLN A 176 14.02 6.66 -3.70
CA GLN A 176 14.69 7.90 -3.28
C GLN A 176 13.77 8.67 -2.33
N ILE A 177 14.02 8.55 -1.04
CA ILE A 177 13.28 9.29 -0.03
C ILE A 177 13.85 10.71 0.05
N GLY A 178 13.04 11.69 -0.32
CA GLY A 178 13.39 13.12 -0.36
C GLY A 178 12.53 13.96 0.59
N GLU A 179 12.74 15.27 0.60
CA GLU A 179 12.01 16.22 1.47
C GLU A 179 10.48 16.18 1.26
N THR A 180 10.03 15.80 0.06
CA THR A 180 8.62 15.68 -0.31
C THR A 180 8.01 14.31 0.00
N THR A 181 8.75 13.42 0.68
CA THR A 181 8.19 12.11 1.00
C THR A 181 7.21 12.22 2.15
N GLU A 182 5.99 11.78 1.88
CA GLU A 182 4.89 11.68 2.84
C GLU A 182 5.13 10.50 3.79
N LEU A 183 4.94 10.70 5.09
CA LEU A 183 5.09 9.65 6.09
C LEU A 183 4.19 8.43 5.80
N GLY A 184 3.01 8.63 5.20
CA GLY A 184 2.09 7.56 4.82
C GLY A 184 2.70 6.51 3.89
N SER A 185 3.56 6.92 2.95
CA SER A 185 4.29 6.01 2.05
C SER A 185 5.24 5.04 2.77
N LEU A 186 5.60 5.37 4.01
CA LEU A 186 6.49 4.54 4.84
C LEU A 186 5.70 3.55 5.71
N LEU A 187 4.38 3.73 5.83
CA LEU A 187 3.51 2.94 6.71
C LEU A 187 2.85 1.75 6.00
N GLY A 188 2.80 1.78 4.68
CA GLY A 188 2.32 0.67 3.84
C GLY A 188 1.47 1.14 2.67
N GLU A 189 1.57 0.40 1.56
CA GLU A 189 0.94 0.77 0.28
C GLU A 189 -0.59 0.81 0.35
N TYR A 190 -1.20 -0.03 1.20
CA TYR A 190 -2.67 -0.05 1.36
C TYR A 190 -3.24 1.24 1.98
N LEU A 191 -2.40 2.11 2.53
CA LEU A 191 -2.82 3.44 3.00
C LEU A 191 -2.73 4.51 1.91
N GLU A 192 -1.94 4.28 0.85
CA GLU A 192 -1.77 5.25 -0.24
C GLU A 192 -3.03 5.39 -1.09
N ASP A 193 -3.75 4.29 -1.28
CA ASP A 193 -4.98 4.22 -2.08
C ASP A 193 -6.23 4.68 -1.31
N LEU A 194 -6.10 5.08 -0.04
CA LEU A 194 -7.23 5.59 0.72
C LEU A 194 -7.68 6.95 0.15
N PRO A 195 -8.98 7.13 -0.14
CA PRO A 195 -9.51 8.38 -0.68
C PRO A 195 -9.38 9.54 0.32
N TYR A 196 -9.24 9.22 1.61
CA TYR A 196 -8.98 10.18 2.67
C TYR A 196 -7.61 9.91 3.28
N ARG A 197 -6.68 10.86 3.10
CA ARG A 197 -5.38 10.85 3.74
C ARG A 197 -5.41 11.78 4.95
N SER A 198 -5.06 11.25 6.11
CA SER A 198 -4.95 12.04 7.34
C SER A 198 -3.79 13.04 7.26
N GLU A 199 -3.75 13.99 8.18
CA GLU A 199 -2.61 14.91 8.35
C GLU A 199 -1.29 14.16 8.58
N ILE A 200 -1.33 13.01 9.25
CA ILE A 200 -0.15 12.20 9.54
C ILE A 200 0.33 11.49 8.27
N LEU A 201 -0.58 10.97 7.45
CA LEU A 201 -0.21 10.33 6.18
C LEU A 201 0.46 11.32 5.23
N ASN A 202 -0.04 12.56 5.18
CA ASN A 202 0.52 13.62 4.33
C ASN A 202 1.72 14.36 4.98
N LEU A 203 2.16 13.97 6.17
CA LEU A 203 3.21 14.68 6.88
C LEU A 203 4.54 14.57 6.13
N THR A 204 5.09 15.71 5.71
CA THR A 204 6.42 15.79 5.10
C THR A 204 7.47 16.27 6.10
N GLN A 205 8.74 16.15 5.73
CA GLN A 205 9.85 16.72 6.50
C GLN A 205 9.73 18.24 6.65
N ALA A 206 9.28 18.92 5.59
CA ALA A 206 9.10 20.37 5.60
C ALA A 206 7.98 20.79 6.56
N ASP A 207 6.87 20.04 6.61
CA ASP A 207 5.77 20.31 7.53
C ASP A 207 6.20 20.11 8.98
N TRP A 208 6.91 19.01 9.25
CA TRP A 208 7.45 18.73 10.58
C TRP A 208 8.44 19.78 11.07
N ALA A 209 9.32 20.28 10.19
CA ALA A 209 10.26 21.34 10.53
C ALA A 209 9.57 22.69 10.82
N ARG A 210 8.37 22.92 10.28
CA ARG A 210 7.56 24.11 10.55
C ARG A 210 6.77 24.00 11.86
N PHE A 211 6.51 22.79 12.35
CA PHE A 211 5.78 22.59 13.59
C PHE A 211 6.55 23.09 14.79
N ASN A 212 5.82 23.70 15.74
CA ASN A 212 6.39 23.98 17.05
C ASN A 212 6.50 22.68 17.87
N ARG A 213 7.32 22.71 18.94
CA ARG A 213 7.58 21.54 19.78
C ARG A 213 6.32 20.94 20.40
N ALA A 214 5.34 21.76 20.76
CA ALA A 214 4.07 21.27 21.31
C ALA A 214 3.31 20.43 20.27
N ARG A 215 3.21 20.93 19.03
CA ARG A 215 2.55 20.23 17.92
C ARG A 215 3.27 18.95 17.53
N GLN A 216 4.60 18.97 17.49
CA GLN A 216 5.41 17.78 17.24
C GLN A 216 5.12 16.70 18.29
N ARG A 217 5.15 17.06 19.57
CA ARG A 217 4.87 16.14 20.67
C ARG A 217 3.44 15.61 20.63
N ASP A 218 2.46 16.46 20.33
CA ASP A 218 1.05 16.04 20.20
C ASP A 218 0.88 14.99 19.09
N LEU A 219 1.56 15.16 17.95
CA LEU A 219 1.54 14.21 16.86
C LEU A 219 2.17 12.87 17.28
N ILE A 220 3.32 12.88 17.97
CA ILE A 220 3.94 11.66 18.51
C ILE A 220 3.00 10.96 19.51
N TYR A 221 2.31 11.69 20.38
CA TYR A 221 1.34 11.09 21.29
C TYR A 221 0.15 10.46 20.56
N GLN A 222 -0.33 11.08 19.48
CA GLN A 222 -1.38 10.50 18.64
C GLN A 222 -0.89 9.18 18.00
N LEU A 223 0.31 9.18 17.43
CA LEU A 223 0.92 7.97 16.85
C LEU A 223 1.09 6.85 17.88
N LYS A 224 1.56 7.19 19.09
CA LYS A 224 1.70 6.25 20.21
C LYS A 224 0.36 5.64 20.61
N SER A 225 -0.69 6.47 20.70
CA SER A 225 -2.04 6.01 21.01
C SER A 225 -2.57 5.04 19.95
N LYS A 226 -2.35 5.35 18.66
CA LYS A 226 -2.71 4.45 17.54
C LYS A 226 -1.92 3.14 17.58
N LEU A 227 -0.61 3.19 17.82
CA LEU A 227 0.23 2.00 17.98
C LEU A 227 -0.26 1.10 19.12
N ALA A 228 -0.61 1.68 20.28
CA ALA A 228 -1.16 0.93 21.41
C ALA A 228 -2.49 0.28 21.04
N LEU A 229 -3.38 1.00 20.35
CA LEU A 229 -4.64 0.46 19.84
C LEU A 229 -4.42 -0.73 18.90
N TYR A 230 -3.48 -0.64 17.96
CA TYR A 230 -3.23 -1.71 17.00
C TYR A 230 -2.69 -2.97 17.68
N ARG A 231 -1.80 -2.81 18.65
CA ARG A 231 -1.30 -3.92 19.48
C ARG A 231 -2.40 -4.57 20.31
N ASP A 232 -3.31 -3.78 20.88
CA ASP A 232 -4.46 -4.27 21.63
C ASP A 232 -5.44 -5.05 20.73
N ILE A 233 -5.73 -4.54 19.53
CA ILE A 233 -6.55 -5.24 18.55
C ILE A 233 -5.89 -6.56 18.13
N HIS A 234 -4.60 -6.53 17.81
CA HIS A 234 -3.83 -7.73 17.45
C HIS A 234 -3.86 -8.79 18.55
N ALA A 235 -3.72 -8.38 19.82
CA ALA A 235 -3.70 -9.28 20.96
C ALA A 235 -5.08 -9.82 21.37
N THR A 236 -6.19 -9.29 20.82
CA THR A 236 -7.55 -9.70 21.20
C THR A 236 -8.16 -10.63 20.14
N PRO A 237 -8.23 -11.97 20.36
CA PRO A 237 -8.74 -12.91 19.35
C PRO A 237 -10.17 -12.61 18.89
N GLU A 238 -11.03 -12.15 19.80
CA GLU A 238 -12.45 -11.86 19.56
C GLU A 238 -12.70 -10.72 18.53
N LYS A 239 -11.67 -9.90 18.24
CA LYS A 239 -11.78 -8.80 17.27
C LYS A 239 -11.51 -9.24 15.83
N TRP A 240 -11.18 -10.52 15.63
CA TRP A 240 -10.79 -11.11 14.37
C TRP A 240 -11.91 -11.97 13.80
N ILE A 241 -12.29 -11.69 12.56
CA ILE A 241 -13.35 -12.39 11.84
C ILE A 241 -12.70 -13.17 10.71
N LYS A 242 -12.97 -14.48 10.68
CA LYS A 242 -12.49 -15.36 9.63
C LYS A 242 -13.50 -15.38 8.48
N LEU A 243 -13.16 -14.75 7.35
CA LEU A 243 -14.05 -14.69 6.17
C LEU A 243 -14.12 -16.02 5.42
N ASP A 244 -13.01 -16.76 5.36
CA ASP A 244 -12.94 -18.12 4.81
C ASP A 244 -12.44 -19.07 5.91
N PRO A 245 -13.20 -20.12 6.27
CA PRO A 245 -12.76 -21.15 7.22
C PRO A 245 -11.40 -21.78 6.91
N ARG A 246 -10.98 -21.76 5.64
CA ARG A 246 -9.71 -22.31 5.15
C ARG A 246 -8.56 -21.31 5.12
N ALA A 247 -8.84 -20.02 5.38
CA ALA A 247 -7.80 -19.00 5.42
C ALA A 247 -6.81 -19.25 6.56
N VAL A 248 -5.57 -18.82 6.38
CA VAL A 248 -4.57 -18.79 7.47
C VAL A 248 -4.91 -17.67 8.45
N ASP A 249 -4.51 -17.79 9.71
CA ASP A 249 -4.90 -16.84 10.77
C ASP A 249 -4.42 -15.39 10.52
N GLY A 250 -3.39 -15.21 9.69
CA GLY A 250 -2.92 -13.89 9.24
C GLY A 250 -3.92 -13.14 8.35
N GLU A 251 -4.86 -13.86 7.74
CA GLU A 251 -5.89 -13.32 6.85
C GLU A 251 -7.23 -13.09 7.55
N ASP A 252 -7.31 -13.34 8.86
CA ASP A 252 -8.45 -12.88 9.64
C ASP A 252 -8.56 -11.36 9.50
N VAL A 253 -9.78 -10.86 9.37
CA VAL A 253 -10.03 -9.44 9.16
C VAL A 253 -10.59 -8.77 10.41
N THR A 254 -10.30 -7.49 10.54
CA THR A 254 -10.95 -6.60 11.49
C THR A 254 -11.31 -5.28 10.80
N THR A 255 -12.14 -4.46 11.45
CA THR A 255 -12.48 -3.13 10.92
C THR A 255 -12.04 -2.02 11.87
N ILE A 256 -11.27 -1.07 11.33
CA ILE A 256 -10.79 0.09 12.06
C ILE A 256 -11.53 1.33 11.54
N PRO A 257 -12.10 2.18 12.41
CA PRO A 257 -12.69 3.44 11.96
C PRO A 257 -11.65 4.28 11.23
N LEU A 258 -12.04 4.93 10.14
CA LEU A 258 -11.13 5.71 9.29
C LEU A 258 -10.33 6.76 10.08
N TYR A 259 -10.98 7.43 11.05
CA TYR A 259 -10.33 8.44 11.90
C TYR A 259 -9.28 7.86 12.88
N ARG A 260 -9.25 6.54 13.07
CA ARG A 260 -8.25 5.84 13.89
C ARG A 260 -7.06 5.35 13.09
N LEU A 261 -7.13 5.36 11.77
CA LEU A 261 -5.95 5.14 10.93
C LEU A 261 -4.92 6.26 11.14
N PRO A 262 -3.62 6.00 10.87
CA PRO A 262 -2.56 6.98 11.05
C PRO A 262 -2.95 8.27 10.36
#